data_AF-H6LA40-F1
#
_entry.id   AF-H6LA40-F1
#
_cell.length_a   1.000
_cell.length_b   1.000
_cell.length_c   1.000
_cell.angle_alpha   90.00
_cell.angle_beta   90.00
_cell.angle_gamma   90.00
#
_symmetry.space_group_name_H-M   'P 1'
#
loop_
_entity.id
_entity.type
_entity.pdbx_description
1 polymer ?
#
loop_
_entity_poly.entity_id
_entity_poly.type
_entity_poly.pdbx_seq_one_letter_code
_entity_poly.pdbx_strand_id
1 'polypeptide(L)'
;MKHRLLLSLFFLPFFLLAQEKGCTVGDCENGKGRFIFDNGDKYIGEFKESQMHGRGNYTFKNGNVYKGQFRANKRHGYGHFFHVNGEQYIGEYANNWREGEGTYKWANGESFSGIFKNNQIVGEGIYTYADGSTARVRWNNGQFETISTLVKEEPKTESKASDPFAENKLDPSDIKGLVLPALSNIPKGKKRLALVFGNSSYKHKPLKNPQSDALAMAEELQRSGFEVMLYTNAKQEDMKRAIRDFGQKLKEEGGVGLFFYTGHGLQADGRNYLVPVNADIRKAQDIEFESVDLGRVLVEMDYAGNELNIVILDACRDNPYKKEFKSSRNTHNGLASINSAPYNSFIAFSTSPGAVAKNNPKGEHSLYVEELLAQMRQPNIQLEDIFKRVRRNVRKASEGVQIPWELSSIEDDFYFKQGQ
;
A
#
# COMPACT_ATOMS: atom_id res chain seq x y z
N MET A 1 24.48 -57.65 39.54
CA MET A 1 25.18 -56.54 38.84
C MET A 1 24.33 -56.08 37.67
N LYS A 2 24.12 -54.76 37.53
CA LYS A 2 23.67 -54.01 36.32
C LYS A 2 22.23 -54.29 35.86
N HIS A 3 21.42 -53.37 35.35
CA HIS A 3 21.32 -51.91 35.34
C HIS A 3 19.91 -51.57 34.75
N ARG A 4 19.32 -50.47 35.22
CA ARG A 4 18.27 -49.59 34.65
C ARG A 4 17.73 -49.91 33.22
N LEU A 5 16.41 -49.73 33.00
CA LEU A 5 15.86 -48.55 32.29
C LEU A 5 14.31 -48.50 32.33
N LEU A 6 13.76 -47.35 32.72
CA LEU A 6 12.38 -46.93 32.44
C LEU A 6 12.18 -46.76 30.92
N LEU A 7 11.00 -47.10 30.40
CA LEU A 7 10.40 -46.37 29.28
C LEU A 7 8.87 -46.52 29.32
N SER A 8 8.18 -45.52 29.88
CA SER A 8 6.73 -45.37 29.72
C SER A 8 6.45 -44.73 28.35
N LEU A 9 6.06 -45.54 27.38
CA LEU A 9 5.57 -45.07 26.09
C LEU A 9 4.13 -44.57 26.24
N PHE A 10 3.97 -43.25 26.41
CA PHE A 10 2.71 -42.57 26.15
C PHE A 10 2.46 -42.57 24.63
N PHE A 11 1.55 -43.43 24.18
CA PHE A 11 0.98 -43.38 22.84
C PHE A 11 0.02 -42.18 22.78
N LEU A 12 0.49 -41.04 22.26
CA LEU A 12 -0.38 -39.96 21.79
C LEU A 12 -0.92 -40.37 20.41
N PRO A 13 -2.25 -40.44 20.20
CA PRO A 13 -2.79 -40.68 18.87
C PRO A 13 -2.50 -39.45 18.02
N PHE A 14 -1.77 -39.66 16.93
CA PHE A 14 -1.60 -38.69 15.86
C PHE A 14 -2.98 -38.49 15.22
N PHE A 15 -3.74 -37.52 15.71
CA PHE A 15 -4.97 -37.07 15.09
C PHE A 15 -4.60 -36.51 13.72
N LEU A 16 -4.86 -37.31 12.67
CA LEU A 16 -4.86 -36.82 11.30
C LEU A 16 -5.97 -35.76 11.23
N LEU A 17 -5.60 -34.48 11.30
CA LEU A 17 -6.53 -33.38 11.06
C LEU A 17 -7.02 -33.51 9.62
N ALA A 18 -8.22 -34.06 9.44
CA ALA A 18 -8.92 -34.00 8.18
C ALA A 18 -9.05 -32.52 7.81
N GLN A 19 -8.52 -32.16 6.64
CA GLN A 19 -8.63 -30.79 6.15
C GLN A 19 -10.11 -30.48 5.93
N GLU A 20 -10.67 -29.57 6.74
CA GLU A 20 -12.08 -29.20 6.64
C GLU A 20 -12.38 -28.71 5.21
N LYS A 21 -13.36 -29.34 4.56
CA LYS A 21 -13.83 -29.02 3.21
C LYS A 21 -15.23 -28.44 3.28
N GLY A 22 -15.58 -27.65 2.27
CA GLY A 22 -16.87 -26.95 2.22
C GLY A 22 -16.82 -25.61 2.95
N CYS A 23 -17.97 -25.15 3.44
CA CYS A 23 -18.06 -23.91 4.20
C CYS A 23 -17.46 -24.11 5.59
N THR A 24 -16.34 -23.44 5.86
CA THR A 24 -15.60 -23.57 7.13
C THR A 24 -15.95 -22.48 8.12
N VAL A 25 -16.34 -21.29 7.64
CA VAL A 25 -16.70 -20.13 8.45
C VAL A 25 -17.72 -19.29 7.68
N GLY A 26 -18.72 -18.74 8.36
CA GLY A 26 -19.68 -17.78 7.78
C GLY A 26 -20.83 -18.40 7.00
N ASP A 27 -21.48 -17.59 6.19
CA ASP A 27 -22.61 -17.99 5.34
C ASP A 27 -22.14 -18.10 3.88
N CYS A 28 -21.92 -19.34 3.44
CA CYS A 28 -21.53 -19.64 2.06
C CYS A 28 -22.72 -19.88 1.12
N GLU A 29 -23.95 -19.56 1.52
CA GLU A 29 -25.14 -19.66 0.68
C GLU A 29 -25.59 -18.27 0.21
N ASN A 30 -25.82 -17.32 1.11
CA ASN A 30 -26.33 -15.97 0.79
C ASN A 30 -25.67 -14.84 1.60
N GLY A 31 -24.44 -15.06 2.07
CA GLY A 31 -23.72 -14.09 2.88
C GLY A 31 -22.23 -14.10 2.59
N LYS A 32 -21.40 -13.92 3.62
CA LYS A 32 -19.95 -13.96 3.50
C LYS A 32 -19.42 -15.18 4.20
N GLY A 33 -18.49 -15.89 3.54
CA GLY A 33 -17.96 -17.11 4.09
C GLY A 33 -16.58 -17.47 3.56
N ARG A 34 -15.97 -18.45 4.23
CA ARG A 34 -14.74 -19.12 3.82
C ARG A 34 -15.07 -20.53 3.37
N PHE A 35 -14.89 -20.77 2.07
CA PHE A 35 -15.12 -22.07 1.46
C PHE A 35 -13.82 -22.70 0.99
N ILE A 36 -13.62 -23.98 1.32
CA ILE A 36 -12.52 -24.79 0.80
C ILE A 36 -13.08 -25.77 -0.22
N PHE A 37 -12.65 -25.64 -1.47
CA PHE A 37 -13.08 -26.50 -2.57
C PHE A 37 -12.37 -27.85 -2.53
N ASP A 38 -12.98 -28.86 -3.18
CA ASP A 38 -12.40 -30.20 -3.28
C ASP A 38 -11.04 -30.26 -3.94
N ASN A 39 -10.79 -29.35 -4.89
CA ASN A 39 -9.51 -29.24 -5.59
C ASN A 39 -8.42 -28.58 -4.72
N GLY A 40 -8.74 -28.14 -3.50
CA GLY A 40 -7.83 -27.46 -2.57
C GLY A 40 -7.79 -25.93 -2.72
N ASP A 41 -8.52 -25.38 -3.69
CA ASP A 41 -8.70 -23.94 -3.80
C ASP A 41 -9.50 -23.42 -2.61
N LYS A 42 -9.32 -22.13 -2.31
CA LYS A 42 -9.99 -21.48 -1.18
C LYS A 42 -10.62 -20.20 -1.67
N TYR A 43 -11.85 -19.95 -1.28
CA TYR A 43 -12.52 -18.68 -1.48
C TYR A 43 -12.94 -18.08 -0.15
N ILE A 44 -12.66 -16.80 0.00
CA ILE A 44 -13.13 -15.99 1.13
C ILE A 44 -13.80 -14.77 0.51
N GLY A 45 -15.10 -14.63 0.68
CA GLY A 45 -15.84 -13.53 0.10
C GLY A 45 -17.34 -13.73 0.13
N GLU A 46 -18.03 -12.97 -0.69
CA GLU A 46 -19.49 -12.99 -0.78
C GLU A 46 -20.02 -14.20 -1.59
N PHE A 47 -21.17 -14.69 -1.15
CA PHE A 47 -21.95 -15.77 -1.75
C PHE A 47 -23.38 -15.30 -2.01
N LYS A 48 -23.94 -15.75 -3.12
CA LYS A 48 -25.37 -15.63 -3.44
C LYS A 48 -25.82 -16.92 -4.09
N GLU A 49 -26.86 -17.54 -3.56
CA GLU A 49 -27.37 -18.84 -4.01
C GLU A 49 -26.26 -19.91 -4.11
N SER A 50 -25.39 -19.99 -3.11
CA SER A 50 -24.21 -20.87 -3.05
C SER A 50 -23.15 -20.62 -4.14
N GLN A 51 -23.22 -19.50 -4.85
CA GLN A 51 -22.23 -19.11 -5.86
C GLN A 51 -21.36 -17.97 -5.35
N MET A 52 -20.07 -18.00 -5.65
CA MET A 52 -19.19 -16.85 -5.44
C MET A 52 -19.76 -15.65 -6.20
N HIS A 53 -20.03 -14.59 -5.46
CA HIS A 53 -20.64 -13.36 -5.95
C HIS A 53 -19.94 -12.18 -5.27
N GLY A 54 -20.28 -10.94 -5.65
CA GLY A 54 -19.77 -9.75 -4.94
C GLY A 54 -18.25 -9.66 -4.99
N ARG A 55 -17.60 -9.29 -3.89
CA ARG A 55 -16.13 -9.24 -3.77
C ARG A 55 -15.61 -10.48 -3.05
N GLY A 56 -14.41 -10.93 -3.43
CA GLY A 56 -13.75 -12.02 -2.74
C GLY A 56 -12.29 -12.23 -3.11
N ASN A 57 -11.65 -13.08 -2.31
CA ASN A 57 -10.30 -13.56 -2.48
C ASN A 57 -10.33 -15.06 -2.79
N TYR A 58 -9.89 -15.42 -3.98
CA TYR A 58 -9.74 -16.78 -4.45
C TYR A 58 -8.27 -17.16 -4.47
N THR A 59 -7.87 -18.05 -3.58
CA THR A 59 -6.54 -18.64 -3.53
C THR A 59 -6.57 -19.98 -4.24
N PHE A 60 -5.83 -20.08 -5.34
CA PHE A 60 -5.66 -21.31 -6.09
C PHE A 60 -4.71 -22.25 -5.32
N LYS A 61 -4.88 -23.55 -5.46
CA LYS A 61 -4.00 -24.57 -4.86
C LYS A 61 -2.54 -24.42 -5.29
N ASN A 62 -2.30 -23.90 -6.49
CA ASN A 62 -0.96 -23.61 -6.98
C ASN A 62 -0.32 -22.35 -6.34
N GLY A 63 -1.03 -21.67 -5.44
CA GLY A 63 -0.60 -20.47 -4.74
C GLY A 63 -0.91 -19.16 -5.46
N ASN A 64 -1.44 -19.20 -6.70
CA ASN A 64 -1.93 -17.98 -7.34
C ASN A 64 -3.09 -17.42 -6.52
N VAL A 65 -3.32 -16.11 -6.63
CA VAL A 65 -4.37 -15.44 -5.90
C VAL A 65 -5.13 -14.51 -6.84
N TYR A 66 -6.45 -14.55 -6.81
CA TYR A 66 -7.28 -13.52 -7.41
C TYR A 66 -8.04 -12.79 -6.31
N LYS A 67 -7.94 -11.47 -6.27
CA LYS A 67 -8.71 -10.59 -5.40
C LYS A 67 -9.53 -9.66 -6.27
N GLY A 68 -10.85 -9.72 -6.20
CA GLY A 68 -11.68 -8.90 -7.07
C GLY A 68 -13.15 -9.29 -7.03
N GLN A 69 -13.91 -8.78 -7.98
CA GLN A 69 -15.34 -9.09 -8.02
C GLN A 69 -15.61 -10.44 -8.69
N PHE A 70 -16.72 -11.05 -8.30
CA PHE A 70 -17.27 -12.29 -8.78
C PHE A 70 -18.75 -12.10 -9.13
N ARG A 71 -19.19 -12.78 -10.19
CA ARG A 71 -20.60 -12.91 -10.54
C ARG A 71 -20.85 -14.33 -11.00
N ALA A 72 -21.66 -15.05 -10.24
CA ALA A 72 -22.04 -16.44 -10.52
C ALA A 72 -20.81 -17.34 -10.76
N ASN A 73 -19.92 -17.40 -9.77
CA ASN A 73 -18.65 -18.16 -9.78
C ASN A 73 -17.59 -17.69 -10.78
N LYS A 74 -17.83 -16.60 -11.52
CA LYS A 74 -16.88 -16.08 -12.50
C LYS A 74 -16.29 -14.76 -12.04
N ARG A 75 -14.98 -14.57 -12.23
CA ARG A 75 -14.33 -13.27 -12.06
C ARG A 75 -15.02 -12.25 -12.97
N HIS A 76 -15.39 -11.12 -12.38
CA HIS A 76 -16.09 -10.05 -13.04
C HIS A 76 -15.63 -8.70 -12.48
N GLY A 77 -16.05 -7.59 -13.07
CA GLY A 77 -15.73 -6.25 -12.61
C GLY A 77 -14.22 -6.00 -12.52
N TYR A 78 -13.79 -5.22 -11.53
CA TYR A 78 -12.37 -4.97 -11.32
C TYR A 78 -11.75 -6.07 -10.44
N GLY A 79 -10.54 -6.51 -10.79
CA GLY A 79 -9.83 -7.54 -10.05
C GLY A 79 -8.32 -7.53 -10.25
N HIS A 80 -7.65 -8.25 -9.37
CA HIS A 80 -6.21 -8.32 -9.25
C HIS A 80 -5.79 -9.78 -9.16
N PHE A 81 -5.05 -10.25 -10.15
CA PHE A 81 -4.50 -11.60 -10.20
C PHE A 81 -3.01 -11.56 -9.93
N PHE A 82 -2.60 -12.31 -8.92
CA PHE A 82 -1.22 -12.51 -8.50
C PHE A 82 -0.81 -13.92 -8.89
N HIS A 83 0.24 -14.02 -9.69
CA HIS A 83 0.88 -15.28 -9.98
C HIS A 83 2.02 -15.53 -9.00
N VAL A 84 2.24 -16.78 -8.62
CA VAL A 84 3.36 -17.18 -7.75
C VAL A 84 4.74 -16.87 -8.34
N ASN A 85 4.84 -16.77 -9.66
CA ASN A 85 6.07 -16.37 -10.37
C ASN A 85 6.34 -14.85 -10.32
N GLY A 86 5.49 -14.08 -9.63
CA GLY A 86 5.61 -12.63 -9.52
C GLY A 86 4.89 -11.84 -10.61
N GLU A 87 4.32 -12.49 -11.62
CA GLU A 87 3.47 -11.83 -12.63
C GLU A 87 2.16 -11.36 -11.99
N GLN A 88 1.64 -10.25 -12.49
CA GLN A 88 0.43 -9.64 -11.95
C GLN A 88 -0.43 -9.10 -13.08
N TYR A 89 -1.74 -9.28 -12.98
CA TYR A 89 -2.69 -8.52 -13.80
C TYR A 89 -3.65 -7.78 -12.90
N ILE A 90 -3.92 -6.52 -13.24
CA ILE A 90 -4.77 -5.64 -12.47
C ILE A 90 -5.63 -4.87 -13.44
N GLY A 91 -6.94 -5.08 -13.40
CA GLY A 91 -7.81 -4.49 -14.40
C GLY A 91 -9.18 -5.10 -14.39
N GLU A 92 -9.92 -4.79 -15.43
CA GLU A 92 -11.29 -5.25 -15.60
C GLU A 92 -11.33 -6.73 -16.05
N TYR A 93 -12.42 -7.39 -15.65
CA TYR A 93 -12.75 -8.78 -15.91
C TYR A 93 -14.22 -8.92 -16.36
N ALA A 94 -14.43 -9.72 -17.40
CA ALA A 94 -15.75 -10.16 -17.84
C ALA A 94 -15.76 -11.68 -17.98
N ASN A 95 -16.59 -12.36 -17.19
CA ASN A 95 -16.79 -13.81 -17.29
C ASN A 95 -15.48 -14.63 -17.26
N ASN A 96 -14.56 -14.32 -16.33
CA ASN A 96 -13.20 -14.86 -16.21
C ASN A 96 -12.14 -14.35 -17.20
N TRP A 97 -12.50 -13.52 -18.18
CA TRP A 97 -11.58 -12.95 -19.14
C TRP A 97 -11.15 -11.55 -18.71
N ARG A 98 -9.87 -11.22 -18.87
CA ARG A 98 -9.41 -9.83 -18.82
C ARG A 98 -10.05 -9.07 -19.98
N GLU A 99 -10.71 -7.98 -19.65
CA GLU A 99 -11.48 -7.13 -20.55
C GLU A 99 -11.27 -5.68 -20.10
N GLY A 100 -11.39 -4.68 -20.97
CA GLY A 100 -11.30 -3.27 -20.56
C GLY A 100 -9.89 -2.78 -20.21
N GLU A 101 -9.79 -1.76 -19.36
CA GLU A 101 -8.51 -1.20 -18.95
C GLU A 101 -7.79 -2.13 -17.95
N GLY A 102 -6.48 -2.29 -18.14
CA GLY A 102 -5.67 -3.09 -17.23
C GLY A 102 -4.19 -2.77 -17.28
N THR A 103 -3.47 -3.28 -16.28
CA THR A 103 -2.01 -3.31 -16.20
C THR A 103 -1.56 -4.76 -16.02
N TYR A 104 -0.66 -5.21 -16.90
CA TYR A 104 0.03 -6.48 -16.75
C TYR A 104 1.48 -6.22 -16.38
N LYS A 105 1.95 -6.89 -15.32
CA LYS A 105 3.34 -6.88 -14.88
C LYS A 105 3.93 -8.25 -15.10
N TRP A 106 5.05 -8.30 -15.81
CA TRP A 106 5.78 -9.53 -16.08
C TRP A 106 6.76 -9.84 -14.94
N ALA A 107 7.16 -11.11 -14.84
CA ALA A 107 8.10 -11.59 -13.82
C ALA A 107 9.46 -10.89 -13.90
N ASN A 108 9.86 -10.41 -15.08
CA ASN A 108 11.11 -9.68 -15.30
C ASN A 108 11.05 -8.21 -14.84
N GLY A 109 9.92 -7.75 -14.26
CA GLY A 109 9.75 -6.40 -13.75
C GLY A 109 9.22 -5.38 -14.76
N GLU A 110 9.11 -5.76 -16.03
CA GLU A 110 8.48 -4.94 -17.07
C GLU A 110 6.96 -4.87 -16.82
N SER A 111 6.32 -3.82 -17.34
CA SER A 111 4.86 -3.72 -17.26
C SER A 111 4.25 -3.01 -18.45
N PHE A 112 2.99 -3.33 -18.73
CA PHE A 112 2.18 -2.69 -19.75
C PHE A 112 0.86 -2.25 -19.15
N SER A 113 0.49 -1.00 -19.40
CA SER A 113 -0.83 -0.45 -19.07
C SER A 113 -1.57 -0.09 -20.36
N GLY A 114 -2.74 -0.67 -20.58
CA GLY A 114 -3.54 -0.45 -21.79
C GLY A 114 -4.84 -1.25 -21.79
N ILE A 115 -5.40 -1.48 -22.98
CA ILE A 115 -6.69 -2.19 -23.12
C ILE A 115 -6.46 -3.69 -23.30
N PHE A 116 -7.30 -4.47 -22.65
CA PHE A 116 -7.37 -5.92 -22.74
C PHE A 116 -8.74 -6.35 -23.32
N LYS A 117 -8.73 -7.37 -24.17
CA LYS A 117 -9.94 -7.99 -24.71
C LYS A 117 -9.72 -9.48 -24.80
N ASN A 118 -10.62 -10.28 -24.23
CA ASN A 118 -10.50 -11.75 -24.22
C ASN A 118 -9.09 -12.24 -23.78
N ASN A 119 -8.57 -11.71 -22.66
CA ASN A 119 -7.23 -12.00 -22.15
C ASN A 119 -6.04 -11.46 -22.97
N GLN A 120 -6.26 -10.82 -24.11
CA GLN A 120 -5.20 -10.30 -24.99
C GLN A 120 -5.07 -8.79 -24.86
N ILE A 121 -3.85 -8.29 -25.03
CA ILE A 121 -3.59 -6.86 -25.16
C ILE A 121 -4.12 -6.39 -26.52
N VAL A 122 -4.79 -5.25 -26.56
CA VAL A 122 -5.26 -4.62 -27.78
C VAL A 122 -4.95 -3.12 -27.80
N GLY A 123 -4.58 -2.61 -28.97
CA GLY A 123 -4.38 -1.18 -29.20
C GLY A 123 -3.09 -0.62 -28.59
N GLU A 124 -3.17 0.62 -28.15
CA GLU A 124 -2.04 1.37 -27.59
C GLU A 124 -2.01 1.32 -26.06
N GLY A 125 -0.81 1.47 -25.50
CA GLY A 125 -0.62 1.57 -24.07
C GLY A 125 0.74 2.16 -23.71
N ILE A 126 1.03 2.15 -22.42
CA ILE A 126 2.33 2.53 -21.89
C ILE A 126 3.06 1.27 -21.49
N TYR A 127 4.25 1.10 -22.04
CA TYR A 127 5.18 0.06 -21.65
C TYR A 127 6.26 0.64 -20.74
N THR A 128 6.55 -0.04 -19.64
CA THR A 128 7.63 0.27 -18.72
C THR A 128 8.66 -0.85 -18.80
N TYR A 129 9.87 -0.50 -19.21
CA TYR A 129 10.99 -1.44 -19.30
C TYR A 129 11.57 -1.75 -17.91
N ALA A 130 12.38 -2.81 -17.81
CA ALA A 130 12.98 -3.23 -16.55
C ALA A 130 13.90 -2.17 -15.93
N ASP A 131 14.47 -1.27 -16.73
CA ASP A 131 15.28 -0.13 -16.28
C ASP A 131 14.45 1.06 -15.76
N GLY A 132 13.12 0.97 -15.83
CA GLY A 132 12.16 1.99 -15.42
C GLY A 132 11.89 3.06 -16.48
N SER A 133 12.50 2.98 -17.66
CA SER A 133 12.14 3.84 -18.79
C SER A 133 10.74 3.49 -19.30
N THR A 134 10.04 4.46 -19.88
CA THR A 134 8.68 4.28 -20.39
C THR A 134 8.57 4.68 -21.85
N ALA A 135 7.70 3.99 -22.57
CA ALA A 135 7.37 4.28 -23.96
C ALA A 135 5.87 4.14 -24.20
N ARG A 136 5.33 4.97 -25.08
CA ARG A 136 4.03 4.71 -25.69
C ARG A 136 4.23 3.65 -26.76
N VAL A 137 3.50 2.55 -26.65
CA VAL A 137 3.61 1.40 -27.56
C VAL A 137 2.25 1.05 -28.16
N ARG A 138 2.26 0.37 -29.30
CA ARG A 138 1.10 -0.31 -29.88
C ARG A 138 1.36 -1.80 -29.93
N TRP A 139 0.37 -2.60 -29.56
CA TRP A 139 0.44 -4.05 -29.71
C TRP A 139 0.07 -4.47 -31.13
N ASN A 140 1.01 -5.09 -31.85
CA ASN A 140 0.84 -5.60 -33.20
C ASN A 140 1.45 -7.01 -33.31
N ASN A 141 0.65 -8.00 -33.73
CA ASN A 141 1.10 -9.37 -34.02
C ASN A 141 2.00 -10.04 -32.97
N GLY A 142 1.68 -9.87 -31.68
CA GLY A 142 2.43 -10.50 -30.59
C GLY A 142 3.65 -9.70 -30.11
N GLN A 143 3.89 -8.50 -30.64
CA GLN A 143 4.99 -7.63 -30.24
C GLN A 143 4.52 -6.19 -30.01
N PHE A 144 5.29 -5.47 -29.18
CA PHE A 144 5.10 -4.04 -28.96
C PHE A 144 5.91 -3.24 -29.97
N GLU A 145 5.23 -2.40 -30.74
CA GLU A 145 5.86 -1.38 -31.58
C GLU A 145 5.90 -0.06 -30.81
N THR A 146 7.10 0.52 -30.65
CA THR A 146 7.24 1.82 -29.97
C THR A 146 6.73 2.94 -30.88
N ILE A 147 5.73 3.68 -30.39
CA ILE A 147 5.21 4.90 -31.06
C ILE A 147 6.08 6.09 -30.69
N SER A 148 6.37 6.27 -29.39
CA SER A 148 7.26 7.33 -28.91
C SER A 148 7.91 6.94 -27.57
N THR A 149 9.18 7.28 -27.41
CA THR A 149 9.90 7.19 -26.14
C THR A 149 9.57 8.41 -25.28
N LEU A 150 9.15 8.19 -24.03
CA LEU A 150 8.94 9.26 -23.08
C LEU A 150 10.29 9.54 -22.38
N VAL A 151 10.98 10.61 -22.79
CA VAL A 151 12.30 10.95 -22.24
C VAL A 151 12.12 11.71 -20.91
N LYS A 152 12.97 11.37 -19.93
CA LYS A 152 13.12 12.06 -18.64
C LYS A 152 13.59 13.51 -18.91
N GLU A 153 12.71 14.50 -18.84
CA GLU A 153 13.15 15.90 -18.93
C GLU A 153 13.93 16.32 -17.66
N GLU A 154 15.14 16.87 -17.86
CA GLU A 154 15.93 17.51 -16.80
C GLU A 154 15.39 18.92 -16.51
N PRO A 155 15.32 19.37 -15.24
CA PRO A 155 14.77 20.68 -14.92
C PRO A 155 15.78 21.80 -15.25
N LYS A 156 15.36 22.75 -16.09
CA LYS A 156 16.07 24.02 -16.31
C LYS A 156 15.92 24.94 -15.09
N THR A 157 17.03 25.54 -14.68
CA THR A 157 17.18 26.52 -13.59
C THR A 157 16.57 27.88 -13.95
N GLU A 158 15.69 28.40 -13.10
CA GLU A 158 15.29 29.83 -13.10
C GLU A 158 15.26 30.41 -11.67
N SER A 159 15.45 31.72 -11.62
CA SER A 159 16.02 32.54 -10.54
C SER A 159 15.10 32.82 -9.35
N LYS A 160 15.74 33.04 -8.19
CA LYS A 160 15.16 33.40 -6.90
C LYS A 160 14.48 34.78 -6.91
N ALA A 161 13.26 34.86 -6.38
CA ALA A 161 12.69 36.07 -5.79
C ALA A 161 12.48 35.82 -4.28
N SER A 162 12.80 36.80 -3.45
CA SER A 162 12.77 36.76 -1.99
C SER A 162 11.36 36.89 -1.42
N ASP A 163 11.02 36.02 -0.46
CA ASP A 163 9.75 35.96 0.27
C ASP A 163 9.75 36.95 1.47
N PRO A 164 8.73 37.82 1.61
CA PRO A 164 8.64 38.84 2.66
C PRO A 164 8.03 38.37 4.00
N PHE A 165 7.78 37.07 4.23
CA PHE A 165 7.15 36.58 5.48
C PHE A 165 8.08 35.87 6.46
N ALA A 166 9.36 36.26 6.50
CA ALA A 166 10.30 35.78 7.50
C ALA A 166 10.19 36.58 8.80
N GLU A 167 9.23 36.27 9.67
CA GLU A 167 9.32 36.51 11.13
C GLU A 167 8.11 35.94 11.88
N ASN A 168 8.18 34.64 12.18
CA ASN A 168 7.63 33.98 13.37
C ASN A 168 7.88 32.47 13.23
N LYS A 169 9.11 32.04 13.52
CA LYS A 169 9.46 30.62 13.61
C LYS A 169 9.58 30.24 15.08
N LEU A 170 8.68 29.38 15.54
CA LEU A 170 8.89 28.58 16.73
C LEU A 170 10.08 27.64 16.50
N ASP A 171 10.91 27.47 17.52
CA ASP A 171 12.12 26.65 17.49
C ASP A 171 11.76 25.16 17.31
N PRO A 172 12.21 24.49 16.23
CA PRO A 172 11.90 23.09 15.95
C PRO A 172 12.51 22.08 16.92
N SER A 173 13.36 22.49 17.88
CA SER A 173 13.93 21.57 18.89
C SER A 173 12.97 21.16 20.00
N ASP A 174 11.82 21.84 20.14
CA ASP A 174 10.94 21.68 21.30
C ASP A 174 9.76 20.71 21.08
N ILE A 175 9.63 20.11 19.89
CA ILE A 175 8.50 19.22 19.55
C ILE A 175 8.93 17.75 19.67
N LYS A 176 9.01 17.24 20.90
CA LYS A 176 9.01 15.79 21.16
C LYS A 176 7.60 15.33 21.54
N GLY A 177 6.96 14.55 20.66
CA GLY A 177 5.77 13.75 20.99
C GLY A 177 4.51 14.56 21.31
N LEU A 178 4.13 15.50 20.43
CA LEU A 178 2.89 16.25 20.62
C LEU A 178 1.67 15.35 20.33
N VAL A 179 0.98 14.92 21.37
CA VAL A 179 -0.45 14.58 21.27
C VAL A 179 -1.17 15.92 21.13
N LEU A 180 -1.51 16.29 19.90
CA LEU A 180 -2.30 17.49 19.65
C LEU A 180 -3.67 17.32 20.33
N PRO A 181 -4.12 18.29 21.15
CA PRO A 181 -5.40 18.17 21.84
C PRO A 181 -6.52 18.03 20.81
N ALA A 182 -7.39 17.03 21.02
CA ALA A 182 -8.56 16.82 20.19
C ALA A 182 -9.44 18.09 20.21
N LEU A 183 -9.85 18.56 19.03
CA LEU A 183 -10.88 19.59 18.92
C LEU A 183 -12.16 19.05 19.56
N SER A 184 -12.53 19.59 20.71
CA SER A 184 -13.58 19.08 21.59
C SER A 184 -14.97 19.39 21.04
N ASN A 185 -15.54 18.43 20.32
CA ASN A 185 -16.95 18.00 20.32
C ASN A 185 -17.22 17.10 19.10
N ILE A 186 -16.57 15.94 19.06
CA ILE A 186 -16.84 14.94 18.02
C ILE A 186 -18.02 14.08 18.53
N PRO A 187 -19.15 14.00 17.80
CA PRO A 187 -20.28 13.15 18.17
C PRO A 187 -19.83 11.68 18.31
N LYS A 188 -20.51 10.91 19.17
CA LYS A 188 -20.26 9.47 19.40
C LYS A 188 -20.49 8.64 18.11
N GLY A 189 -19.54 8.68 17.19
CA GLY A 189 -19.38 7.78 16.06
C GLY A 189 -18.27 6.76 16.34
N LYS A 190 -18.09 5.80 15.42
CA LYS A 190 -16.98 4.83 15.44
C LYS A 190 -15.65 5.56 15.61
N LYS A 191 -14.83 5.11 16.56
CA LYS A 191 -13.53 5.73 16.85
C LYS A 191 -12.61 5.66 15.63
N ARG A 192 -11.87 6.73 15.37
CA ARG A 192 -10.93 6.87 14.25
C ARG A 192 -9.56 7.19 14.84
N LEU A 193 -8.56 6.35 14.59
CA LEU A 193 -7.19 6.55 15.10
C LEU A 193 -6.21 6.53 13.93
N ALA A 194 -5.29 7.49 13.92
CA ALA A 194 -4.24 7.57 12.91
C ALA A 194 -2.84 7.58 13.54
N LEU A 195 -1.91 6.86 12.91
CA LEU A 195 -0.47 6.97 13.15
C LEU A 195 0.19 7.60 11.92
N VAL A 196 0.85 8.73 12.13
CA VAL A 196 1.39 9.58 11.07
C VAL A 196 2.90 9.77 11.30
N PHE A 197 3.71 9.41 10.31
CA PHE A 197 5.16 9.63 10.32
C PHE A 197 5.60 10.55 9.18
N GLY A 198 6.46 11.53 9.51
CA GLY A 198 7.13 12.39 8.54
C GLY A 198 8.62 12.52 8.80
N ASN A 199 9.44 11.81 8.04
CA ASN A 199 10.89 11.78 8.24
C ASN A 199 11.61 12.56 7.14
N SER A 200 12.30 13.64 7.51
CA SER A 200 12.99 14.58 6.62
C SER A 200 14.49 14.67 6.89
N SER A 201 14.88 14.72 8.17
CA SER A 201 16.22 15.05 8.65
C SER A 201 17.20 13.86 8.65
N TYR A 202 17.25 13.10 7.56
CA TYR A 202 18.21 12.01 7.41
C TYR A 202 19.64 12.54 7.36
N LYS A 203 20.56 11.83 8.00
CA LYS A 203 21.99 12.12 7.91
C LYS A 203 22.49 12.09 6.45
N HIS A 204 21.95 11.18 5.65
CA HIS A 204 22.28 11.00 4.24
C HIS A 204 21.04 11.28 3.38
N LYS A 205 21.14 12.23 2.44
CA LYS A 205 20.06 12.65 1.53
C LYS A 205 18.77 13.08 2.26
N PRO A 206 18.79 14.20 3.01
CA PRO A 206 17.59 14.75 3.64
C PRO A 206 16.49 15.05 2.62
N LEU A 207 15.24 14.95 3.06
CA LEU A 207 14.05 15.22 2.24
C LEU A 207 13.37 16.50 2.71
N LYS A 208 12.93 17.34 1.77
CA LYS A 208 12.34 18.66 2.06
C LYS A 208 10.90 18.56 2.59
N ASN A 209 10.04 17.80 1.93
CA ASN A 209 8.59 17.81 2.15
C ASN A 209 8.05 16.94 3.30
N PRO A 210 8.62 15.76 3.65
CA PRO A 210 7.97 14.81 4.56
C PRO A 210 7.50 15.35 5.92
N GLN A 211 8.27 16.22 6.57
CA GLN A 211 7.84 16.81 7.84
C GLN A 211 6.59 17.69 7.67
N SER A 212 6.56 18.55 6.62
CA SER A 212 5.39 19.39 6.33
C SER A 212 4.19 18.55 5.86
N ASP A 213 4.43 17.55 5.02
CA ASP A 213 3.43 16.59 4.57
C ASP A 213 2.73 15.88 5.74
N ALA A 214 3.51 15.39 6.71
CA ALA A 214 2.97 14.72 7.89
C ALA A 214 2.18 15.68 8.80
N LEU A 215 2.63 16.92 8.96
CA LEU A 215 1.91 17.94 9.73
C LEU A 215 0.56 18.26 9.08
N ALA A 216 0.53 18.51 7.78
CA ALA A 216 -0.69 18.82 7.04
C ALA A 216 -1.66 17.63 6.99
N MET A 217 -1.14 16.41 6.83
CA MET A 217 -1.95 15.19 6.90
C MET A 217 -2.55 14.98 8.30
N ALA A 218 -1.77 15.18 9.36
CA ALA A 218 -2.26 15.09 10.72
C ALA A 218 -3.39 16.08 10.98
N GLU A 219 -3.22 17.35 10.57
CA GLU A 219 -4.27 18.37 10.72
C GLU A 219 -5.55 17.99 9.96
N GLU A 220 -5.42 17.52 8.72
CA GLU A 220 -6.58 17.13 7.91
C GLU A 220 -7.30 15.89 8.48
N LEU A 221 -6.56 14.92 9.01
CA LEU A 221 -7.11 13.76 9.69
C LEU A 221 -7.84 14.15 10.98
N GLN A 222 -7.30 15.09 11.76
CA GLN A 222 -7.99 15.63 12.94
C GLN A 222 -9.30 16.32 12.55
N ARG A 223 -9.30 17.12 11.49
CA ARG A 223 -10.54 17.72 10.94
C ARG A 223 -11.54 16.65 10.46
N SER A 224 -11.03 15.50 10.04
CA SER A 224 -11.80 14.31 9.67
C SER A 224 -12.18 13.43 10.87
N GLY A 225 -11.98 13.91 12.09
CA GLY A 225 -12.39 13.24 13.33
C GLY A 225 -11.49 12.10 13.80
N PHE A 226 -10.26 12.01 13.29
CA PHE A 226 -9.25 11.09 13.82
C PHE A 226 -8.59 11.65 15.08
N GLU A 227 -8.38 10.79 16.06
CA GLU A 227 -7.28 10.99 17.00
C GLU A 227 -5.96 10.67 16.27
N VAL A 228 -4.95 11.55 16.37
CA VAL A 228 -3.72 11.42 15.58
C VAL A 228 -2.49 11.33 16.48
N MET A 229 -1.72 10.26 16.28
CA MET A 229 -0.38 10.05 16.80
C MET A 229 0.64 10.51 15.76
N LEU A 230 1.14 11.74 15.88
CA LEU A 230 2.08 12.33 14.93
C LEU A 230 3.53 12.23 15.42
N TYR A 231 4.42 11.75 14.56
CA TYR A 231 5.85 11.70 14.79
C TYR A 231 6.60 12.28 13.59
N THR A 232 7.49 13.24 13.84
CA THR A 232 8.38 13.78 12.80
C THR A 232 9.83 13.47 13.13
N ASN A 233 10.63 13.16 12.11
CA ASN A 233 12.04 12.79 12.24
C ASN A 233 12.28 11.69 13.30
N ALA A 234 11.44 10.67 13.28
CA ALA A 234 11.46 9.60 14.26
C ALA A 234 12.68 8.69 14.07
N LYS A 235 13.28 8.28 15.19
CA LYS A 235 14.30 7.23 15.22
C LYS A 235 13.65 5.85 15.14
N GLN A 236 14.45 4.82 14.87
CA GLN A 236 13.95 3.45 14.72
C GLN A 236 13.17 2.97 15.96
N GLU A 237 13.71 3.24 17.15
CA GLU A 237 13.11 2.88 18.43
C GLU A 237 11.77 3.60 18.68
N ASP A 238 11.66 4.85 18.25
CA ASP A 238 10.43 5.65 18.36
C ASP A 238 9.36 5.09 17.42
N MET A 239 9.74 4.79 16.18
CA MET A 239 8.84 4.20 15.19
C MET A 239 8.30 2.84 15.65
N LYS A 240 9.19 1.93 16.11
CA LYS A 240 8.79 0.60 16.60
C LYS A 240 7.85 0.70 17.81
N ARG A 241 8.13 1.61 18.75
CA ARG A 241 7.28 1.85 19.92
C ARG A 241 5.92 2.38 19.51
N ALA A 242 5.88 3.42 18.68
CA ALA A 242 4.64 4.04 18.23
C ALA A 242 3.75 3.10 17.41
N ILE A 243 4.32 2.21 16.59
CA ILE A 243 3.55 1.18 15.86
C ILE A 243 2.90 0.19 16.82
N ARG A 244 3.64 -0.27 17.84
CA ARG A 244 3.10 -1.16 18.87
C ARG A 244 2.00 -0.47 19.67
N ASP A 245 2.24 0.76 20.11
CA ASP A 245 1.28 1.51 20.93
C ASP A 245 0.02 1.86 20.10
N PHE A 246 0.15 2.13 18.81
CA PHE A 246 -0.96 2.28 17.86
C PHE A 246 -1.78 1.00 17.73
N GLY A 247 -1.14 -0.16 17.55
CA GLY A 247 -1.82 -1.46 17.50
C GLY A 247 -2.57 -1.78 18.79
N GLN A 248 -1.95 -1.53 19.95
CA GLN A 248 -2.59 -1.71 21.25
C GLN A 248 -3.82 -0.81 21.39
N LYS A 249 -3.69 0.47 21.03
CA LYS A 249 -4.80 1.41 21.12
C LYS A 249 -5.95 1.06 20.16
N LEU A 250 -5.63 0.64 18.93
CA LEU A 250 -6.65 0.13 18.00
C LEU A 250 -7.37 -1.09 18.56
N LYS A 251 -6.66 -2.00 19.23
CA LYS A 251 -7.26 -3.19 19.85
C LYS A 251 -8.20 -2.83 21.00
N GLU A 252 -7.86 -1.81 21.78
CA GLU A 252 -8.67 -1.34 22.90
C GLU A 252 -9.91 -0.54 22.44
N GLU A 253 -9.79 0.18 21.33
CA GLU A 253 -10.79 1.18 20.91
C GLU A 253 -11.61 0.79 19.67
N GLY A 254 -11.11 -0.11 18.82
CA GLY A 254 -11.74 -0.54 17.57
C GLY A 254 -11.87 0.58 16.52
N GLY A 255 -12.74 0.36 15.52
CA GLY A 255 -13.11 1.37 14.53
C GLY A 255 -12.15 1.48 13.33
N VAL A 256 -11.76 2.70 12.95
CA VAL A 256 -10.93 2.95 11.76
C VAL A 256 -9.48 3.19 12.17
N GLY A 257 -8.57 2.36 11.67
CA GLY A 257 -7.13 2.55 11.81
C GLY A 257 -6.53 3.11 10.54
N LEU A 258 -5.82 4.23 10.63
CA LEU A 258 -5.11 4.83 9.51
C LEU A 258 -3.61 4.94 9.79
N PHE A 259 -2.78 4.41 8.91
CA PHE A 259 -1.34 4.61 8.93
C PHE A 259 -0.91 5.50 7.76
N PHE A 260 -0.19 6.58 8.04
CA PHE A 260 0.42 7.44 7.03
C PHE A 260 1.93 7.52 7.24
N TYR A 261 2.70 7.32 6.17
CA TYR A 261 4.14 7.54 6.19
C TYR A 261 4.60 8.32 4.97
N THR A 262 5.40 9.36 5.23
CA THR A 262 6.17 10.09 4.22
C THR A 262 7.64 10.16 4.64
N GLY A 263 8.54 9.89 3.69
CA GLY A 263 9.96 9.69 3.97
C GLY A 263 10.67 8.76 2.97
N HIS A 264 11.84 8.23 3.32
CA HIS A 264 12.53 7.23 2.51
C HIS A 264 11.92 5.84 2.71
N GLY A 265 11.56 5.18 1.61
CA GLY A 265 11.08 3.80 1.61
C GLY A 265 12.05 2.90 0.85
N LEU A 266 12.32 1.71 1.37
CA LEU A 266 13.19 0.73 0.75
C LEU A 266 12.50 -0.60 0.56
N GLN A 267 12.99 -1.37 -0.42
CA GLN A 267 12.57 -2.74 -0.65
C GLN A 267 13.78 -3.66 -0.61
N ALA A 268 13.65 -4.73 0.16
CA ALA A 268 14.62 -5.81 0.25
C ALA A 268 13.88 -7.14 0.43
N ASP A 269 14.24 -8.15 -0.37
CA ASP A 269 13.68 -9.50 -0.30
C ASP A 269 12.14 -9.55 -0.31
N GLY A 270 11.52 -8.69 -1.14
CA GLY A 270 10.05 -8.64 -1.26
C GLY A 270 9.32 -7.97 -0.10
N ARG A 271 10.04 -7.40 0.87
CA ARG A 271 9.48 -6.64 2.01
C ARG A 271 9.70 -5.15 1.86
N ASN A 272 8.81 -4.37 2.47
CA ASN A 272 8.80 -2.92 2.44
C ASN A 272 9.30 -2.37 3.76
N TYR A 273 10.28 -1.49 3.71
CA TYR A 273 10.91 -0.91 4.88
C TYR A 273 10.76 0.61 4.90
N LEU A 274 10.40 1.13 6.06
CA LEU A 274 10.31 2.55 6.37
C LEU A 274 11.62 2.98 7.02
N VAL A 275 12.28 3.99 6.49
CA VAL A 275 13.61 4.39 6.95
C VAL A 275 13.49 5.42 8.09
N PRO A 276 14.06 5.16 9.27
CA PRO A 276 14.16 6.14 10.36
C PRO A 276 15.30 7.13 10.11
N VAL A 277 15.27 8.30 10.75
CA VAL A 277 16.30 9.35 10.51
C VAL A 277 17.69 8.97 11.01
N ASN A 278 17.78 8.02 11.95
CA ASN A 278 19.04 7.49 12.48
C ASN A 278 19.51 6.21 11.79
N ALA A 279 18.89 5.77 10.70
CA ALA A 279 19.33 4.59 9.96
C ALA A 279 20.76 4.75 9.43
N ASP A 280 21.62 3.76 9.66
CA ASP A 280 22.99 3.69 9.13
C ASP A 280 23.13 2.51 8.16
N ILE A 281 22.52 2.65 6.98
CA ILE A 281 22.47 1.59 5.97
C ILE A 281 23.70 1.71 5.06
N ARG A 282 24.63 0.74 5.15
CA ARG A 282 25.88 0.76 4.38
C ARG A 282 25.94 -0.35 3.32
N LYS A 283 25.21 -1.44 3.54
CA LYS A 283 24.98 -2.53 2.57
C LYS A 283 23.51 -2.96 2.57
N ALA A 284 23.09 -3.68 1.53
CA ALA A 284 21.70 -4.11 1.35
C ALA A 284 21.16 -4.93 2.54
N GLN A 285 22.02 -5.74 3.18
CA GLN A 285 21.67 -6.53 4.35
C GLN A 285 21.32 -5.67 5.58
N ASP A 286 21.84 -4.44 5.66
CA ASP A 286 21.57 -3.56 6.78
C ASP A 286 20.13 -3.02 6.73
N ILE A 287 19.46 -3.06 5.57
CA ILE A 287 18.09 -2.54 5.39
C ILE A 287 17.13 -3.16 6.42
N GLU A 288 17.19 -4.48 6.62
CA GLU A 288 16.32 -5.17 7.58
C GLU A 288 16.61 -4.75 9.04
N PHE A 289 17.87 -4.53 9.38
CA PHE A 289 18.29 -4.24 10.76
C PHE A 289 18.14 -2.76 11.13
N GLU A 290 18.35 -1.86 10.18
CA GLU A 290 18.40 -0.40 10.38
C GLU A 290 17.08 0.30 10.04
N SER A 291 16.13 -0.41 9.43
CA SER A 291 14.81 0.14 9.05
C SER A 291 13.67 -0.48 9.86
N VAL A 292 12.43 -0.08 9.56
CA VAL A 292 11.22 -0.65 10.16
C VAL A 292 10.39 -1.35 9.09
N ASP A 293 10.08 -2.63 9.28
CA ASP A 293 9.25 -3.39 8.34
C ASP A 293 7.80 -2.88 8.35
N LEU A 294 7.30 -2.42 7.20
CA LEU A 294 5.90 -2.05 7.00
C LEU A 294 4.96 -3.22 7.32
N GLY A 295 5.41 -4.46 7.08
CA GLY A 295 4.64 -5.66 7.42
C GLY A 295 4.29 -5.72 8.91
N ARG A 296 5.09 -5.12 9.80
CA ARG A 296 4.75 -5.03 11.23
C ARG A 296 3.52 -4.17 11.46
N VAL A 297 3.39 -3.05 10.75
CA VAL A 297 2.21 -2.18 10.84
C VAL A 297 0.94 -2.95 10.45
N LEU A 298 1.00 -3.65 9.32
CA LEU A 298 -0.11 -4.46 8.82
C LEU A 298 -0.49 -5.57 9.80
N VAL A 299 0.50 -6.22 10.41
CA VAL A 299 0.29 -7.26 11.42
C VAL A 299 -0.36 -6.69 12.70
N GLU A 300 0.07 -5.53 13.19
CA GLU A 300 -0.56 -4.89 14.35
C GLU A 300 -2.01 -4.49 14.07
N MET A 301 -2.29 -3.98 12.86
CA MET A 301 -3.65 -3.65 12.40
C MET A 301 -4.53 -4.91 12.26
N ASP A 302 -3.98 -6.01 11.74
CA ASP A 302 -4.68 -7.31 11.67
C ASP A 302 -5.04 -7.83 13.07
N TYR A 303 -4.07 -7.82 13.99
CA TYR A 303 -4.26 -8.28 15.37
C TYR A 303 -5.22 -7.40 16.17
N ALA A 304 -5.30 -6.11 15.86
CA ALA A 304 -6.24 -5.21 16.52
C ALA A 304 -7.69 -5.52 16.16
N GLY A 305 -7.95 -6.12 14.99
CA GLY A 305 -9.30 -6.47 14.54
C GLY A 305 -10.21 -5.26 14.37
N ASN A 306 -9.64 -4.08 14.12
CA ASN A 306 -10.42 -2.87 13.86
C ASN A 306 -11.16 -3.00 12.51
N GLU A 307 -12.25 -2.25 12.38
CA GLU A 307 -13.21 -2.45 11.31
C GLU A 307 -12.63 -2.14 9.94
N LEU A 308 -11.91 -1.02 9.79
CA LEU A 308 -11.33 -0.58 8.53
C LEU A 308 -9.87 -0.20 8.71
N ASN A 309 -9.01 -0.72 7.83
CA ASN A 309 -7.58 -0.45 7.80
C ASN A 309 -7.22 0.42 6.61
N ILE A 310 -6.65 1.60 6.83
CA ILE A 310 -6.17 2.49 5.76
C ILE A 310 -4.66 2.65 5.92
N VAL A 311 -3.88 2.41 4.87
CA VAL A 311 -2.42 2.57 4.88
C VAL A 311 -2.03 3.42 3.69
N ILE A 312 -1.43 4.58 3.91
CA ILE A 312 -1.06 5.53 2.87
C ILE A 312 0.43 5.78 2.94
N LEU A 313 1.12 5.54 1.83
CA LEU A 313 2.57 5.60 1.75
C LEU A 313 3.02 6.58 0.67
N ASP A 314 3.53 7.72 1.13
CA ASP A 314 4.20 8.70 0.31
C ASP A 314 5.72 8.63 0.47
N ALA A 315 6.29 7.46 0.16
CA ALA A 315 7.70 7.21 0.35
C ALA A 315 8.51 7.47 -0.93
N CYS A 316 9.62 8.20 -0.81
CA CYS A 316 10.65 8.29 -1.83
C CYS A 316 11.22 6.88 -2.08
N ARG A 317 11.03 6.42 -3.32
CA ARG A 317 11.30 5.05 -3.76
C ARG A 317 12.63 4.86 -4.49
N ASP A 318 13.39 5.95 -4.63
CA ASP A 318 14.78 5.90 -5.07
C ASP A 318 15.64 5.45 -3.90
N ASN A 319 16.21 4.25 -3.99
CA ASN A 319 17.13 3.75 -2.98
C ASN A 319 18.33 4.71 -2.84
N PRO A 320 18.44 5.46 -1.72
CA PRO A 320 19.44 6.50 -1.58
C PRO A 320 20.86 5.94 -1.49
N TYR A 321 21.01 4.65 -1.21
CA TYR A 321 22.27 3.95 -0.94
C TYR A 321 22.82 3.17 -2.17
N LYS A 322 22.18 3.29 -3.33
CA LYS A 322 22.59 2.59 -4.58
C LYS A 322 24.06 2.73 -4.97
N LYS A 323 24.67 3.90 -4.72
CA LYS A 323 26.08 4.15 -5.09
C LYS A 323 27.07 3.41 -4.19
N GLU A 324 26.65 3.05 -2.98
CA GLU A 324 27.46 2.35 -1.97
C GLU A 324 27.32 0.82 -2.13
N PHE A 325 26.17 0.35 -2.62
CA PHE A 325 25.92 -1.07 -2.95
C PHE A 325 26.53 -1.51 -4.29
N LYS A 326 27.85 -1.35 -4.46
CA LYS A 326 28.57 -1.94 -5.60
C LYS A 326 28.62 -3.47 -5.45
N SER A 327 27.52 -4.19 -5.73
CA SER A 327 27.40 -5.62 -6.10
C SER A 327 26.07 -6.30 -5.72
N SER A 328 25.08 -5.62 -5.13
CA SER A 328 23.86 -6.33 -4.70
C SER A 328 22.84 -6.48 -5.84
N ARG A 329 22.71 -7.70 -6.38
CA ARG A 329 21.71 -8.08 -7.39
C ARG A 329 20.25 -8.09 -6.88
N ASN A 330 20.01 -7.83 -5.59
CA ASN A 330 18.69 -8.03 -4.94
C ASN A 330 17.96 -6.74 -4.52
N THR A 331 18.52 -5.55 -4.70
CA THR A 331 17.83 -4.29 -4.34
C THR A 331 17.08 -3.74 -5.55
N HIS A 332 15.75 -3.85 -5.58
CA HIS A 332 14.94 -3.26 -6.64
C HIS A 332 14.55 -1.82 -6.30
N ASN A 333 14.19 -1.03 -7.31
CA ASN A 333 13.57 0.27 -7.10
C ASN A 333 12.13 0.11 -6.63
N GLY A 334 11.64 1.07 -5.85
CA GLY A 334 10.24 1.03 -5.40
C GLY A 334 9.98 0.23 -4.14
N LEU A 335 8.70 0.17 -3.76
CA LEU A 335 8.18 -0.75 -2.74
C LEU A 335 7.70 -2.05 -3.43
N ALA A 336 7.87 -3.18 -2.74
CA ALA A 336 7.31 -4.48 -3.10
C ALA A 336 5.78 -4.45 -3.07
N SER A 337 5.17 -5.27 -3.92
CA SER A 337 3.73 -5.55 -3.83
C SER A 337 3.41 -6.18 -2.47
N ILE A 338 2.31 -5.75 -1.83
CA ILE A 338 1.83 -6.33 -0.58
C ILE A 338 0.86 -7.47 -0.91
N ASN A 339 1.27 -8.70 -0.65
CA ASN A 339 0.50 -9.90 -1.02
C ASN A 339 -0.51 -10.31 0.06
N SER A 340 -0.26 -9.92 1.32
CA SER A 340 -1.08 -10.27 2.49
C SER A 340 -1.38 -9.00 3.31
N ALA A 341 -2.49 -8.35 3.01
CA ALA A 341 -3.05 -7.26 3.80
C ALA A 341 -4.18 -7.80 4.68
N PRO A 342 -4.47 -7.19 5.85
CA PRO A 342 -5.61 -7.54 6.68
C PRO A 342 -6.93 -7.47 5.91
N TYR A 343 -7.95 -8.14 6.42
CA TYR A 343 -9.31 -7.97 5.91
C TYR A 343 -9.75 -6.49 6.03
N ASN A 344 -10.64 -6.04 5.14
CA ASN A 344 -11.14 -4.66 5.07
C ASN A 344 -10.01 -3.61 5.07
N SER A 345 -9.05 -3.74 4.14
CA SER A 345 -7.88 -2.86 4.02
C SER A 345 -7.87 -2.04 2.73
N PHE A 346 -7.52 -0.76 2.84
CA PHE A 346 -7.20 0.12 1.73
C PHE A 346 -5.75 0.58 1.85
N ILE A 347 -4.88 0.08 0.98
CA ILE A 347 -3.46 0.44 0.96
C ILE A 347 -3.18 1.28 -0.27
N ALA A 348 -2.76 2.52 -0.09
CA ALA A 348 -2.43 3.45 -1.15
C ALA A 348 -0.94 3.82 -1.13
N PHE A 349 -0.42 4.02 -2.33
CA PHE A 349 0.96 4.37 -2.59
C PHE A 349 1.01 5.58 -3.51
N SER A 350 1.98 6.46 -3.27
CA SER A 350 2.15 7.67 -4.09
C SER A 350 2.61 7.40 -5.53
N THR A 351 3.05 6.18 -5.84
CA THR A 351 3.39 5.74 -7.22
C THR A 351 3.31 4.21 -7.38
N SER A 352 3.38 3.72 -8.61
CA SER A 352 3.28 2.29 -8.97
C SER A 352 4.51 1.49 -8.48
N PRO A 353 4.36 0.20 -8.13
CA PRO A 353 5.48 -0.65 -7.71
C PRO A 353 6.62 -0.60 -8.71
N GLY A 354 7.86 -0.33 -8.26
CA GLY A 354 9.01 -0.16 -9.15
C GLY A 354 9.29 1.28 -9.60
N ALA A 355 8.30 2.18 -9.56
CA ALA A 355 8.44 3.58 -9.95
C ALA A 355 8.80 4.49 -8.78
N VAL A 356 9.26 5.71 -9.08
CA VAL A 356 9.71 6.72 -8.12
C VAL A 356 8.74 7.89 -8.11
N ALA A 357 8.38 8.40 -6.92
CA ALA A 357 7.60 9.62 -6.78
C ALA A 357 8.49 10.85 -7.04
N LYS A 358 7.98 11.85 -7.77
CA LYS A 358 8.73 13.09 -7.99
C LYS A 358 8.65 13.95 -6.72
N ASN A 359 9.80 14.46 -6.26
CA ASN A 359 9.80 15.56 -5.31
C ASN A 359 9.16 16.79 -5.97
N ASN A 360 8.40 17.57 -5.20
CA ASN A 360 7.89 18.88 -5.61
C ASN A 360 8.80 19.97 -5.02
N PRO A 361 9.94 20.31 -5.66
CA PRO A 361 10.92 21.22 -5.06
C PRO A 361 10.39 22.65 -4.88
N LYS A 362 9.38 23.04 -5.66
CA LYS A 362 8.75 24.36 -5.61
C LYS A 362 7.56 24.42 -4.63
N GLY A 363 6.93 23.29 -4.31
CA GLY A 363 5.84 23.20 -3.35
C GLY A 363 6.30 23.00 -1.90
N GLU A 364 5.41 23.35 -0.98
CA GLU A 364 5.52 23.03 0.44
C GLU A 364 5.33 21.52 0.68
N HIS A 365 4.41 20.90 -0.07
CA HIS A 365 4.05 19.49 0.05
C HIS A 365 4.51 18.67 -1.15
N SER A 366 4.60 17.34 -0.98
CA SER A 366 4.74 16.43 -2.11
C SER A 366 3.51 16.54 -3.03
N LEU A 367 3.70 16.29 -4.34
CA LEU A 367 2.59 16.35 -5.30
C LEU A 367 1.44 15.40 -4.92
N TYR A 368 1.77 14.24 -4.36
CA TYR A 368 0.77 13.25 -3.95
C TYR A 368 -0.02 13.73 -2.73
N VAL A 369 0.65 14.28 -1.72
CA VAL A 369 0.00 14.78 -0.50
C VAL A 369 -0.81 16.03 -0.80
N GLU A 370 -0.32 16.93 -1.65
CA GLU A 370 -1.05 18.12 -2.10
C GLU A 370 -2.40 17.75 -2.72
N GLU A 371 -2.40 16.81 -3.68
CA GLU A 371 -3.62 16.32 -4.32
C GLU A 371 -4.52 15.54 -3.35
N LEU A 372 -3.94 14.71 -2.48
CA LEU A 372 -4.69 13.93 -1.50
C LEU A 372 -5.43 14.83 -0.51
N LEU A 373 -4.76 15.83 0.05
CA LEU A 373 -5.38 16.83 0.93
C LEU A 373 -6.52 17.57 0.22
N ALA A 374 -6.32 17.96 -1.05
CA ALA A 374 -7.36 18.63 -1.83
C ALA A 374 -8.61 17.75 -2.05
N GLN A 375 -8.44 16.44 -2.22
CA GLN A 375 -9.57 15.52 -2.36
C GLN A 375 -10.22 15.15 -1.01
N MET A 376 -9.45 14.98 0.06
CA MET A 376 -9.97 14.68 1.42
C MET A 376 -10.89 15.79 1.96
N ARG A 377 -10.62 17.04 1.60
CA ARG A 377 -11.41 18.22 2.02
C ARG A 377 -12.79 18.29 1.39
N GLN A 378 -13.01 17.59 0.28
CA GLN A 378 -14.30 17.56 -0.40
C GLN A 378 -15.28 16.65 0.36
N PRO A 379 -16.49 17.14 0.68
CA PRO A 379 -17.47 16.34 1.41
C PRO A 379 -18.07 15.25 0.52
N ASN A 380 -18.52 14.16 1.16
CA ASN A 380 -19.32 13.09 0.54
C ASN A 380 -18.66 12.38 -0.64
N ILE A 381 -17.33 12.26 -0.64
CA ILE A 381 -16.62 11.43 -1.61
C ILE A 381 -16.13 10.16 -0.92
N GLN A 382 -16.48 9.01 -1.51
CA GLN A 382 -16.01 7.70 -1.06
C GLN A 382 -14.47 7.62 -1.15
N LEU A 383 -13.88 6.87 -0.24
CA LEU A 383 -12.43 6.65 -0.16
C LEU A 383 -11.84 6.27 -1.52
N GLU A 384 -12.41 5.28 -2.19
CA GLU A 384 -11.90 4.80 -3.48
C GLU A 384 -11.94 5.89 -4.56
N ASP A 385 -12.99 6.72 -4.56
CA ASP A 385 -13.15 7.81 -5.50
C ASP A 385 -12.19 8.97 -5.23
N ILE A 386 -11.87 9.26 -3.96
CA ILE A 386 -10.81 10.19 -3.58
C ILE A 386 -9.51 9.75 -4.23
N PHE A 387 -9.10 8.50 -4.04
CA PHE A 387 -7.82 8.01 -4.55
C PHE A 387 -7.82 7.85 -6.08
N LYS A 388 -8.96 7.51 -6.69
CA LYS A 388 -9.13 7.55 -8.16
C LYS A 388 -8.91 8.96 -8.72
N ARG A 389 -9.39 10.00 -8.04
CA ARG A 389 -9.17 11.41 -8.41
C ARG A 389 -7.71 11.82 -8.20
N VAL A 390 -7.13 11.48 -7.04
CA VAL A 390 -5.70 11.71 -6.75
C VAL A 390 -4.83 11.09 -7.84
N ARG A 391 -5.05 9.82 -8.20
CA ARG A 391 -4.30 9.15 -9.27
C ARG A 391 -4.36 9.91 -10.59
N ARG A 392 -5.56 10.33 -11.00
CA ARG A 392 -5.77 11.10 -12.23
C ARG A 392 -5.01 12.42 -12.21
N ASN A 393 -5.11 13.17 -11.11
CA ASN A 393 -4.52 14.50 -11.00
C ASN A 393 -3.00 14.43 -10.89
N VAL A 394 -2.47 13.54 -10.05
CA VAL A 394 -1.03 13.31 -9.92
C VAL A 394 -0.42 12.83 -11.24
N ARG A 395 -1.08 11.90 -11.95
CA ARG A 395 -0.63 11.46 -13.28
C ARG A 395 -0.59 12.64 -14.27
N LYS A 396 -1.62 13.48 -14.27
CA LYS A 396 -1.69 14.65 -15.15
C LYS A 396 -0.60 15.67 -14.81
N ALA A 397 -0.46 16.04 -13.54
CA ALA A 397 0.51 17.04 -13.07
C ALA A 397 1.96 16.56 -13.17
N SER A 398 2.19 15.24 -13.14
CA SER A 398 3.51 14.64 -13.35
C SER A 398 3.78 14.24 -14.81
N GLU A 399 2.89 14.60 -15.74
CA GLU A 399 3.00 14.27 -17.18
C GLU A 399 3.14 12.75 -17.44
N GLY A 400 2.47 11.95 -16.63
CA GLY A 400 2.46 10.49 -16.73
C GLY A 400 3.59 9.80 -15.98
N VAL A 401 4.52 10.52 -15.36
CA VAL A 401 5.68 9.94 -14.66
C VAL A 401 5.29 9.28 -13.34
N GLN A 402 4.40 9.91 -12.57
CA GLN A 402 3.97 9.41 -11.26
C GLN A 402 2.53 8.93 -11.36
N ILE A 403 2.33 7.64 -11.08
CA ILE A 403 1.01 7.00 -11.16
C ILE A 403 0.71 6.38 -9.80
N PRO A 404 -0.06 7.06 -8.92
CA PRO A 404 -0.48 6.49 -7.66
C PRO A 404 -1.16 5.13 -7.81
N TRP A 405 -0.99 4.29 -6.80
CA TRP A 405 -1.39 2.89 -6.85
C TRP A 405 -2.06 2.45 -5.55
N GLU A 406 -3.06 1.58 -5.62
CA GLU A 406 -3.86 1.18 -4.47
C GLU A 406 -4.19 -0.31 -4.51
N LEU A 407 -4.33 -0.89 -3.32
CA LEU A 407 -4.82 -2.24 -3.06
C LEU A 407 -6.00 -2.10 -2.11
N SER A 408 -7.18 -2.54 -2.53
CA SER A 408 -8.38 -2.45 -1.70
C SER A 408 -9.03 -3.81 -1.52
N SER A 409 -9.38 -4.12 -0.28
CA SER A 409 -10.31 -5.17 0.14
C SER A 409 -11.47 -4.60 0.95
N ILE A 410 -11.69 -3.27 0.88
CA ILE A 410 -12.72 -2.64 1.70
C ILE A 410 -14.13 -2.96 1.19
N GLU A 411 -15.09 -2.96 2.10
CA GLU A 411 -16.47 -3.38 1.80
C GLU A 411 -17.51 -2.31 2.12
N ASP A 412 -17.28 -1.54 3.17
CA ASP A 412 -18.14 -0.44 3.58
C ASP A 412 -17.61 0.88 3.04
N ASP A 413 -18.54 1.77 2.70
CA ASP A 413 -18.20 3.13 2.31
C ASP A 413 -17.50 3.86 3.45
N PHE A 414 -16.36 4.48 3.14
CA PHE A 414 -15.69 5.40 4.04
C PHE A 414 -15.62 6.80 3.46
N TYR A 415 -15.89 7.78 4.30
CA TYR A 415 -15.84 9.21 3.98
C TYR A 415 -14.97 9.91 5.02
N PHE A 416 -13.91 10.59 4.56
CA PHE A 416 -13.11 11.45 5.43
C PHE A 416 -13.96 12.60 5.98
N LYS A 417 -14.76 13.22 5.11
CA LYS A 417 -15.67 14.30 5.45
C LYS A 417 -17.08 13.98 4.96
N GLN A 418 -18.03 13.89 5.89
CA GLN A 418 -19.46 13.85 5.57
C GLN A 418 -19.95 15.30 5.47
N GLY A 419 -20.74 15.59 4.43
CA GLY A 419 -21.47 16.85 4.32
C GLY A 419 -22.55 16.90 5.40
N GLN A 420 -22.76 18.08 5.97
CA GLN A 420 -23.89 18.34 6.86
C GLN A 420 -25.21 18.29 6.10
#